data_AF-A0A7J4LU31-F1
#
_entry.id   AF-A0A7J4LU31-F1
#
_cell.length_a   1.000
_cell.length_b   1.000
_cell.length_c   1.000
_cell.angle_alpha   90.00
_cell.angle_beta   90.00
_cell.angle_gamma   90.00
#
_symmetry.space_group_name_H-M   'P 1'
#
loop_
_entity.id
_entity.type
_entity.pdbx_description
1 polymer ?
#
loop_
_entity_poly.entity_id
_entity_poly.type
_entity_poly.pdbx_seq_one_letter_code
_entity_poly.pdbx_strand_id
1 'polypeptide(L)' 'MAFNPTEKKLLNNLYAVRGWVSTRQIADRARLSWETADKYLKGLSEDDFVLQQSEGKKSLWKFNFDKWSELRKKSKKI' A
#
# COMPACT_ATOMS: atom_id res chain seq x y z
N MET A 1 -10.23 12.18 -2.80
CA MET A 1 -10.30 10.70 -2.76
C MET A 1 -10.37 10.25 -1.32
N ALA A 2 -11.39 9.46 -0.97
CA ALA A 2 -11.51 8.87 0.37
C ALA A 2 -11.11 7.40 0.28
N PHE A 3 -10.01 7.02 0.95
CA PHE A 3 -9.63 5.62 1.05
C PHE A 3 -10.69 4.84 1.83
N ASN A 4 -11.01 3.65 1.35
CA ASN A 4 -11.87 2.73 2.09
C ASN A 4 -11.14 2.19 3.34
N PRO A 5 -11.86 1.59 4.31
CA PRO A 5 -11.25 1.09 5.54
C PRO A 5 -10.14 0.04 5.31
N THR A 6 -10.26 -0.77 4.25
CA THR A 6 -9.32 -1.82 3.89
C THR A 6 -8.02 -1.26 3.34
N GLU A 7 -8.11 -0.31 2.41
CA GLU A 7 -6.99 0.45 1.85
C GLU A 7 -6.24 1.19 2.96
N LYS A 8 -6.96 1.86 3.87
CA LYS A 8 -6.34 2.52 5.03
C LYS A 8 -5.56 1.52 5.90
N LYS A 9 -6.13 0.35 6.16
CA LYS A 9 -5.42 -0.71 6.91
C LYS A 9 -4.16 -1.17 6.19
N LEU A 10 -4.23 -1.42 4.88
CA LEU A 10 -3.07 -1.84 4.09
C LEU A 10 -1.99 -0.76 4.07
N LEU A 11 -2.36 0.49 3.81
CA LEU A 11 -1.45 1.63 3.80
C LEU A 11 -0.80 1.86 5.17
N ASN A 12 -1.56 1.79 6.27
CA ASN A 12 -1.01 1.93 7.62
C ASN A 12 -0.01 0.82 7.95
N ASN A 13 -0.30 -0.42 7.56
CA ASN A 13 0.62 -1.52 7.76
C ASN A 13 1.89 -1.33 6.93
N LEU A 14 1.78 -0.99 5.65
CA LEU A 14 2.94 -0.71 4.77
C LEU A 14 3.78 0.47 5.28
N TYR A 15 3.13 1.53 5.74
CA TYR A 15 3.76 2.68 6.36
C TYR A 15 4.56 2.29 7.61
N ALA A 16 4.01 1.38 8.44
CA ALA A 16 4.69 0.87 9.62
C ALA A 16 5.91 0.00 9.28
N VAL A 17 5.86 -0.80 8.20
CA VAL A 17 6.98 -1.67 7.84
C VAL A 17 8.18 -0.89 7.28
N ARG A 18 7.93 0.23 6.60
CA ARG A 18 8.95 1.07 5.93
C ARG A 18 9.83 0.33 4.90
N GLY A 19 9.45 -0.88 4.50
CA GLY A 19 10.23 -1.74 3.61
C GLY A 19 9.36 -2.55 2.66
N TRP A 20 10.01 -3.40 1.86
CA TRP A 20 9.34 -4.33 0.95
C TRP A 20 8.73 -5.49 1.72
N VAL A 21 7.46 -5.79 1.45
CA VAL A 21 6.73 -6.90 2.06
C VAL A 21 5.92 -7.65 1.04
N SER A 22 5.82 -8.96 1.21
CA SER A 22 4.99 -9.78 0.32
C SER A 22 3.49 -9.57 0.56
N THR A 23 2.67 -9.79 -0.47
CA THR A 23 1.19 -9.78 -0.36
C THR A 23 0.70 -10.64 0.81
N ARG A 24 1.33 -11.79 1.05
CA ARG A 24 0.94 -12.71 2.12
C ARG A 24 1.20 -12.13 3.51
N GLN A 25 2.36 -11.52 3.72
CA GLN A 25 2.70 -10.91 5.00
C GLN A 25 1.81 -9.70 5.32
N ILE A 26 1.50 -8.88 4.32
CA ILE A 26 0.65 -7.71 4.53
C ILE A 26 -0.82 -8.11 4.73
N ALA A 27 -1.30 -9.14 4.02
CA ALA A 27 -2.63 -9.71 4.22
C ALA A 27 -2.81 -10.25 5.65
N ASP A 28 -1.82 -11.00 6.14
CA ASP A 28 -1.82 -11.55 7.49
C ASP A 28 -1.87 -10.45 8.56
N ARG A 29 -1.01 -9.43 8.43
CA ARG A 29 -0.99 -8.26 9.32
C ARG A 29 -2.29 -7.45 9.28
N ALA A 30 -2.89 -7.31 8.10
CA ALA A 30 -4.16 -6.62 7.93
C ALA A 30 -5.38 -7.47 8.34
N ARG A 31 -5.17 -8.76 8.66
CA ARG A 31 -6.22 -9.77 8.87
C ARG A 31 -7.20 -9.84 7.70
N LEU A 32 -6.67 -9.88 6.49
CA LEU A 32 -7.42 -9.96 5.24
C LEU A 32 -7.09 -11.26 4.51
N SER A 33 -7.98 -11.72 3.63
CA SER A 33 -7.62 -12.78 2.70
C SER A 33 -6.57 -12.29 1.71
N TRP A 34 -5.74 -13.22 1.22
CA TRP A 34 -4.68 -12.90 0.27
C TRP A 34 -5.24 -12.24 -1.00
N GLU A 35 -6.34 -12.77 -1.53
CA GLU A 35 -7.02 -12.22 -2.73
C GLU A 35 -7.55 -10.80 -2.50
N THR A 36 -8.12 -10.54 -1.33
CA THR A 36 -8.60 -9.20 -0.97
C THR A 36 -7.43 -8.22 -0.90
N ALA A 37 -6.35 -8.59 -0.21
CA ALA A 37 -5.16 -7.77 -0.11
C ALA A 37 -4.55 -7.50 -1.50
N ASP A 38 -4.41 -8.53 -2.33
CA ASP A 38 -3.87 -8.41 -3.69
C ASP A 38 -4.69 -7.44 -4.55
N LYS A 39 -6.02 -7.57 -4.54
CA LYS A 39 -6.93 -6.69 -5.28
C LYS A 39 -6.76 -5.22 -4.88
N TYR A 40 -6.76 -4.93 -3.58
CA TYR A 40 -6.61 -3.56 -3.10
C TYR A 40 -5.20 -3.00 -3.29
N LEU A 41 -4.16 -3.82 -3.16
CA LEU A 41 -2.77 -3.40 -3.40
C LEU A 41 -2.53 -3.06 -4.87
N LYS A 42 -3.12 -3.81 -5.80
CA LYS A 42 -3.08 -3.50 -7.23
C LYS A 42 -3.71 -2.14 -7.52
N GLY A 43 -4.91 -1.88 -7.00
CA GLY A 43 -5.55 -0.56 -7.15
C GLY A 43 -4.71 0.57 -6.55
N LEU A 44 -4.19 0.39 -5.33
CA LEU A 44 -3.29 1.37 -4.70
C LEU A 44 -1.99 1.59 -5.49
N SER A 45 -1.54 0.60 -6.25
CA SER A 45 -0.35 0.70 -7.08
C SER A 45 -0.62 1.46 -8.38
N GLU A 46 -1.81 1.29 -8.96
CA GLU A 46 -2.25 2.08 -10.12
C GLU A 46 -2.32 3.58 -9.78
N ASP A 47 -2.68 3.92 -8.54
CA ASP A 47 -2.72 5.29 -8.03
C ASP A 47 -1.36 5.81 -7.46
N ASP A 48 -0.26 5.07 -7.64
CA ASP A 48 1.10 5.32 -7.10
C ASP A 48 1.20 5.41 -5.56
N PHE A 49 0.21 4.97 -4.79
CA PHE A 49 0.29 5.00 -3.32
C PHE A 49 1.23 3.92 -2.75
N VAL A 50 1.38 2.83 -3.48
CA VAL A 50 2.29 1.74 -3.15
C VAL A 50 3.14 1.40 -4.37
N LEU A 51 4.36 0.98 -4.11
CA LEU A 51 5.28 0.50 -5.13
C LEU A 51 5.18 -1.03 -5.18
N GLN A 52 5.08 -1.57 -6.38
CA GLN A 52 5.12 -3.01 -6.63
C GLN A 52 6.49 -3.41 -7.17
N GLN A 53 7.02 -4.54 -6.69
CA GLN A 53 8.19 -5.19 -7.27
C GLN A 53 7.92 -6.69 -7.36
N SER A 54 8.39 -7.32 -8.44
CA SER A 54 8.29 -8.75 -8.63
C SER A 54 9.61 -9.41 -8.24
N GLU A 55 9.56 -10.32 -7.27
CA GLU A 55 10.71 -11.13 -6.84
C GLU A 55 10.39 -12.61 -7.12
N GLY A 56 10.85 -13.10 -8.27
CA GLY A 56 10.50 -14.42 -8.77
C GLY A 56 8.98 -14.54 -9.01
N LYS A 57 8.33 -15.45 -8.27
CA LYS A 57 6.88 -15.68 -8.33
C LYS A 57 6.07 -14.87 -7.30
N LYS A 58 6.72 -13.99 -6.53
CA LYS A 58 6.07 -13.23 -5.45
C LYS A 58 6.02 -11.76 -5.82
N SER A 59 4.90 -11.12 -5.50
CA SER A 59 4.79 -9.66 -5.50
C SER A 59 5.17 -9.12 -4.13
N LEU A 60 6.13 -8.19 -4.14
CA LEU A 60 6.54 -7.37 -3.02
C LEU A 60 5.93 -5.98 -3.18
N TRP A 61 5.55 -5.40 -2.05
CA TRP A 61 4.89 -4.12 -1.96
C TRP A 61 5.62 -3.24 -0.96
N LYS A 62 5.73 -1.95 -1.27
CA LYS A 62 6.31 -0.95 -0.38
C LYS A 62 5.45 0.31 -0.41
N PHE A 63 5.36 1.01 0.71
CA PHE A 63 4.67 2.30 0.75
C PHE A 63 5.42 3.36 -0.08
N ASN A 64 4.72 4.12 -0.91
CA ASN A 64 5.30 5.22 -1.65
C ASN A 64 5.31 6.50 -0.79
N PHE A 65 6.42 6.72 -0.08
CA PHE A 65 6.59 7.88 0.80
C PHE A 65 6.65 9.20 0.02
N ASP A 66 7.19 9.18 -1.20
CA ASP A 66 7.30 10.36 -2.04
C ASP A 66 5.92 10.87 -2.44
N LYS A 67 5.07 10.00 -3.00
CA LYS A 67 3.67 10.33 -3.36
C LYS A 67 2.88 10.85 -2.16
N TRP A 68 3.02 10.19 -1.00
CA TRP A 68 2.33 10.61 0.23
C TRP A 68 2.78 11.99 0.72
N SER A 69 4.08 12.28 0.62
CA SER A 69 4.66 13.58 0.97
C SER A 69 4.14 14.69 0.05
N GLU A 70 4.05 14.42 -1.26
CA GLU A 70 3.50 15.37 -2.24
C GLU A 70 2.04 15.72 -1.97
N LEU A 71 1.20 14.73 -1.65
CA LEU A 71 -0.20 14.95 -1.32
C LEU A 71 -0.35 15.80 -0.05
N ARG A 72 0.47 15.54 0.97
CA ARG A 72 0.47 16.36 2.19
C ARG A 72 0.96 17.77 1.96
N LYS A 73 1.93 17.98 1.06
CA LYS A 73 2.38 19.33 0.66
C LYS A 73 1.30 20.08 -0.11
N LYS A 74 0.60 19.42 -1.05
CA LYS A 74 -0.53 20.02 -1.78
C LYS A 74 -1.68 20.42 -0.86
N SER A 75 -1.98 19.62 0.16
CA SER A 75 -3.02 19.93 1.15
C SER A 75 -2.67 21.10 2.08
N LYS A 76 -1.40 21.51 2.16
CA LYS A 76 -0.93 22.59 3.05
C LYS A 76 -0.90 23.97 2.38
N LYS A 77 -1.29 24.06 1.11
CA LYS A 77 -1.32 25.30 0.31
C LYS A 77 -2.71 25.97 0.24
N ILE A 78 -3.61 25.62 1.16
CA ILE A 78 -4.95 26.21 1.31
C ILE A 78 -5.01 26.89 2.68
#